data_AF-A0A939RKB1-F1
#
_entry.id   AF-A0A939RKB1-F1
#
_cell.length_a   1.000
_cell.length_b   1.000
_cell.length_c   1.000
_cell.angle_alpha   90.00
_cell.angle_beta   90.00
_cell.angle_gamma   90.00
#
_symmetry.space_group_name_H-M   'P 1'
#
loop_
_entity.id
_entity.type
_entity.pdbx_description
1 polymer ?
#
loop_
_entity_poly.entity_id
_entity_poly.type
_entity_poly.pdbx_seq_one_letter_code
_entity_poly.pdbx_strand_id
1 'polypeptide(L)'
;WEQAGILSPARDRATGHRVYRADDVRDAELAHLLRRGGYLLDHIAAVVRQVRTAGGTDSLAGALDDWQRRLTARGLAMLTAATLLDAYLRPA
;
A
#
# COMPACT_ATOMS: atom_id res chain seq x y z
N TRP A 1 -5.82 -2.47 -11.58
CA TRP A 1 -4.63 -2.95 -10.85
C TRP A 1 -3.70 -3.75 -11.75
N GLU A 2 -4.19 -4.71 -12.54
CA GLU A 2 -3.38 -5.38 -13.59
C GLU A 2 -2.69 -4.41 -14.54
N GLN A 3 -3.42 -3.44 -15.11
CA GLN A 3 -2.82 -2.44 -16.00
C GLN A 3 -1.74 -1.59 -15.34
N ALA A 4 -1.85 -1.35 -14.03
CA ALA A 4 -0.85 -0.62 -13.25
C ALA A 4 0.31 -1.52 -12.79
N GLY A 5 0.29 -2.83 -13.12
CA GLY A 5 1.32 -3.79 -12.70
C GLY A 5 1.27 -4.20 -11.22
N ILE A 6 0.18 -3.87 -10.51
CA ILE A 6 0.01 -4.22 -9.10
C ILE A 6 -0.22 -5.74 -8.98
N LEU A 7 -1.17 -6.27 -9.76
CA LEU A 7 -1.46 -7.70 -9.84
C LEU A 7 -1.05 -8.25 -11.20
N SER A 8 -0.67 -9.52 -11.27
CA SER A 8 -0.45 -10.24 -12.53
C SER A 8 -0.87 -11.70 -12.38
N PRO A 9 -2.18 -11.95 -12.15
CA PRO A 9 -2.70 -13.30 -12.00
C PRO A 9 -2.51 -14.08 -13.30
N ALA A 10 -2.25 -15.38 -13.17
CA ALA A 10 -2.21 -16.26 -14.32
C ALA A 10 -3.59 -16.32 -15.00
N ARG A 11 -3.61 -16.69 -16.28
CA ARG A 11 -4.86 -16.98 -16.99
C ARG A 11 -5.00 -18.47 -17.24
N ASP A 12 -6.18 -19.00 -16.99
CA ASP A 12 -6.56 -20.33 -17.39
C ASP A 12 -6.52 -20.43 -18.92
N ARG A 13 -5.85 -21.45 -19.46
CA ARG A 13 -5.62 -21.58 -20.90
C ARG A 13 -6.86 -21.98 -21.70
N ALA A 14 -7.80 -22.68 -21.07
CA ALA A 14 -9.01 -23.15 -21.74
C ALA A 14 -10.09 -22.07 -21.78
N THR A 15 -10.21 -21.28 -20.72
CA THR A 15 -11.30 -20.31 -20.53
C THR A 15 -10.87 -18.85 -20.62
N GLY A 16 -9.57 -18.55 -20.49
CA GLY A 16 -9.04 -17.19 -20.46
C GLY A 16 -9.32 -16.42 -19.15
N HIS A 17 -10.00 -17.06 -18.19
CA HIS A 17 -10.29 -16.48 -16.88
C HIS A 17 -9.04 -16.29 -16.04
N ARG A 18 -9.09 -15.31 -15.13
CA ARG A 18 -8.01 -15.04 -14.18
C ARG A 18 -8.02 -16.10 -13.09
N VAL A 19 -6.85 -16.62 -12.77
CA VAL A 19 -6.61 -17.56 -11.68
C VAL A 19 -5.76 -16.83 -10.64
N TYR A 20 -6.34 -16.60 -9.47
CA TYR A 20 -5.66 -15.93 -8.36
C TYR A 20 -5.10 -16.97 -7.40
N ARG A 21 -3.81 -16.85 -7.08
CA ARG A 21 -3.11 -17.68 -6.09
C ARG A 21 -2.85 -16.89 -4.82
N ALA A 22 -2.32 -17.55 -3.79
CA ALA A 22 -2.04 -16.93 -2.49
C ALA A 22 -1.17 -15.66 -2.60
N ASP A 23 -0.19 -15.65 -3.50
CA ASP A 23 0.65 -14.46 -3.71
C ASP A 23 -0.14 -13.29 -4.35
N ASP A 24 -1.08 -13.57 -5.24
CA ASP A 24 -1.95 -12.52 -5.81
C ASP A 24 -2.88 -11.92 -4.74
N VAL A 25 -3.37 -12.74 -3.82
CA VAL A 25 -4.18 -12.28 -2.68
C VAL A 25 -3.34 -11.41 -1.75
N ARG A 26 -2.11 -11.85 -1.42
CA ARG A 26 -1.18 -11.07 -0.59
C ARG A 26 -0.86 -9.71 -1.22
N ASP A 27 -0.58 -9.68 -2.53
CA ASP A 27 -0.32 -8.45 -3.27
C ASP A 27 -1.56 -7.53 -3.29
N ALA A 28 -2.76 -8.12 -3.39
CA ALA A 28 -4.02 -7.37 -3.37
C ALA A 28 -4.31 -6.75 -1.99
N GLU A 29 -4.05 -7.48 -0.91
CA GLU A 29 -4.19 -6.98 0.47
C GLU A 29 -3.23 -5.81 0.74
N LEU A 30 -1.96 -5.97 0.33
CA LEU A 30 -0.96 -4.90 0.43
C LEU A 30 -1.39 -3.65 -0.35
N ALA A 31 -1.85 -3.83 -1.60
CA ALA A 31 -2.37 -2.74 -2.41
C ALA A 31 -3.58 -2.05 -1.74
N HIS A 32 -4.45 -2.81 -1.09
CA HIS A 32 -5.62 -2.28 -0.41
C HIS A 32 -5.24 -1.41 0.81
N LEU A 33 -4.31 -1.88 1.64
CA LEU A 33 -3.78 -1.14 2.78
C LEU A 33 -3.16 0.20 2.35
N LEU A 34 -2.34 0.17 1.30
CA LEU A 34 -1.71 1.38 0.77
C LEU A 34 -2.73 2.33 0.14
N ARG A 35 -3.75 1.81 -0.55
CA ARG A 35 -4.77 2.67 -1.14
C ARG A 35 -5.60 3.39 -0.09
N ARG A 36 -5.89 2.73 1.04
CA ARG A 36 -6.55 3.35 2.20
C ARG A 36 -5.70 4.47 2.83
N GLY A 37 -4.38 4.36 2.77
CA GLY A 37 -3.44 5.42 3.16
C GLY A 37 -3.30 6.58 2.16
N GLY A 38 -4.05 6.57 1.05
CA GLY A 38 -4.05 7.63 0.05
C GLY A 38 -2.94 7.54 -1.01
N TYR A 39 -2.20 6.43 -1.07
CA TYR A 39 -1.13 6.25 -2.06
C TYR A 39 -1.69 6.05 -3.48
N LEU A 40 -1.01 6.62 -4.49
CA LEU A 40 -1.35 6.50 -5.91
C LEU A 40 -0.98 5.11 -6.46
N LEU A 41 -1.64 4.70 -7.56
CA LEU A 41 -1.47 3.36 -8.13
C LEU A 41 -0.01 3.06 -8.54
N ASP A 42 0.69 4.03 -9.12
CA ASP A 42 2.08 3.85 -9.56
C ASP A 42 3.02 3.61 -8.37
N HIS A 43 2.79 4.32 -7.26
CA HIS A 43 3.54 4.11 -6.02
C HIS A 43 3.26 2.73 -5.42
N ILE A 44 1.99 2.33 -5.42
CA ILE A 44 1.58 0.99 -4.95
C ILE A 44 2.24 -0.10 -5.79
N ALA A 45 2.25 0.04 -7.12
CA ALA A 45 2.89 -0.90 -8.03
C ALA A 45 4.40 -1.04 -7.80
N ALA A 46 5.09 0.06 -7.50
CA ALA A 46 6.51 0.04 -7.15
C ALA A 46 6.77 -0.77 -5.87
N VAL A 47 5.99 -0.53 -4.82
CA VAL A 47 6.12 -1.24 -3.53
C VAL A 47 5.84 -2.73 -3.69
N VAL A 48 4.73 -3.11 -4.34
CA VAL A 48 4.36 -4.51 -4.55
C VAL A 48 5.44 -5.25 -5.36
N ARG A 49 5.97 -4.62 -6.40
CA ARG A 49 7.08 -5.18 -7.17
C ARG A 49 8.34 -5.38 -6.32
N GLN A 50 8.70 -4.40 -5.49
CA GLN A 50 9.86 -4.49 -4.62
C GLN A 50 9.72 -5.66 -3.63
N VAL A 51 8.53 -5.86 -3.06
CA VAL A 51 8.22 -7.01 -2.20
C VAL A 51 8.38 -8.34 -2.95
N ARG A 52 7.89 -8.45 -4.18
CA ARG A 52 8.09 -9.65 -5.02
C ARG A 52 9.57 -9.92 -5.33
N THR A 53 10.37 -8.88 -5.58
CA THR A 53 11.78 -9.03 -5.96
C THR A 53 12.72 -9.21 -4.78
N ALA A 54 12.36 -8.73 -3.60
CA ALA A 54 13.23 -8.71 -2.42
C ALA A 54 13.45 -10.10 -1.79
N GLY A 55 12.70 -11.13 -2.22
CA GLY A 55 13.05 -12.53 -1.97
C GLY A 55 13.24 -12.88 -0.50
N GLY A 56 12.20 -12.75 0.33
CA GLY A 56 12.22 -13.26 1.70
C GLY A 56 11.37 -12.45 2.68
N THR A 57 10.87 -13.12 3.72
CA THR A 57 10.03 -12.53 4.77
C THR A 57 10.73 -11.42 5.56
N ASP A 58 12.06 -11.48 5.70
CA ASP A 58 12.81 -10.54 6.54
C ASP A 58 12.98 -9.17 5.87
N SER A 59 13.25 -9.14 4.55
CA SER A 59 13.27 -7.88 3.80
C SER A 59 11.88 -7.24 3.72
N LEU A 60 10.83 -8.08 3.68
CA LEU A 60 9.45 -7.61 3.75
C LEU A 60 9.14 -7.03 5.13
N ALA A 61 9.55 -7.70 6.22
CA ALA A 61 9.36 -7.22 7.59
C ALA A 61 10.02 -5.85 7.81
N GLY A 62 11.27 -5.68 7.39
CA GLY A 62 11.97 -4.39 7.48
C GLY A 62 11.26 -3.28 6.70
N ALA A 63 10.76 -3.58 5.49
CA ALA A 63 10.01 -2.63 4.68
C ALA A 63 8.64 -2.25 5.30
N LEU A 64 7.95 -3.22 5.92
CA LEU A 64 6.69 -3.00 6.64
C LEU A 64 6.88 -2.14 7.88
N ASP A 65 7.92 -2.39 8.67
CA ASP A 65 8.27 -1.60 9.85
C ASP A 65 8.56 -0.13 9.49
N ASP A 66 9.35 0.08 8.44
CA ASP A 66 9.67 1.41 7.91
C ASP A 66 8.40 2.15 7.46
N TRP A 67 7.49 1.43 6.81
CA TRP A 67 6.22 1.97 6.37
C TRP A 67 5.30 2.31 7.54
N GLN A 68 5.19 1.44 8.54
CA GLN A 68 4.42 1.70 9.75
C GLN A 68 4.93 2.94 10.47
N ARG A 69 6.26 3.10 10.60
CA ARG A 69 6.87 4.33 11.15
C ARG A 69 6.44 5.58 10.38
N ARG A 70 6.50 5.56 9.04
CA ARG A 70 6.07 6.69 8.19
C ARG A 70 4.58 7.02 8.35
N LEU A 71 3.73 6.01 8.43
CA LEU A 71 2.29 6.18 8.66
C LEU A 71 2.01 6.82 10.02
N THR A 72 2.64 6.32 11.08
CA THR A 72 2.49 6.88 12.43
C THR A 72 2.96 8.33 12.47
N ALA A 73 4.13 8.63 11.90
CA ALA A 73 4.65 10.00 11.84
C ALA A 73 3.69 10.95 11.11
N ARG A 74 3.12 10.53 9.98
CA ARG A 74 2.13 11.31 9.24
C ARG A 74 0.84 11.51 10.04
N GLY A 75 0.34 10.46 10.71
CA GLY A 75 -0.85 10.55 11.55
C GLY A 75 -0.69 11.55 12.69
N LEU A 76 0.46 11.53 13.36
CA LEU A 76 0.79 12.51 14.41
C LEU A 76 0.87 13.92 13.84
N ALA A 77 1.53 14.10 12.68
CA ALA A 77 1.60 15.41 12.03
C ALA A 77 0.20 15.95 11.66
N MET A 78 -0.71 15.09 11.19
CA MET A 78 -2.09 15.48 10.89
C MET A 78 -2.88 15.88 12.15
N LEU A 79 -2.69 15.17 13.26
CA LEU A 79 -3.30 15.54 14.54
C LEU A 79 -2.79 16.90 15.03
N THR A 80 -1.48 17.15 14.94
CA THR A 80 -0.90 18.47 15.27
C THR A 80 -1.40 19.56 14.34
N ALA A 81 -1.51 19.29 13.03
CA ALA A 81 -2.06 20.26 12.09
C ALA A 81 -3.52 20.58 12.40
N ALA A 82 -4.33 19.60 12.82
CA ALA A 82 -5.71 19.81 13.20
C ALA A 82 -5.85 20.72 14.43
N THR A 83 -4.98 20.58 15.45
CA THR A 83 -4.99 21.47 16.62
C THR A 83 -4.60 22.90 16.26
N LEU A 84 -3.62 23.07 15.36
CA LEU A 84 -3.23 24.40 14.87
C LEU A 84 -4.35 25.06 14.06
N LEU A 85 -5.05 24.27 13.24
CA LEU A 85 -6.19 24.75 12.47
C LEU A 85 -7.36 25.17 13.39
N ASP A 86 -7.69 24.35 14.38
CA ASP A 86 -8.73 24.68 15.37
C ASP A 86 -8.41 25.97 16.13
N ALA A 87 -7.16 26.15 16.55
CA ALA A 87 -6.71 27.38 17.19
C ALA A 87 -6.82 28.61 16.27
N TYR A 88 -6.57 28.45 14.97
CA TYR A 88 -6.73 29.52 13.97
C TYR A 88 -8.19 29.89 13.71
N LEU A 89 -9.10 28.90 13.71
CA LEU A 89 -10.51 29.09 13.38
C LEU A 89 -11.36 29.56 14.57
N ARG A 90 -10.88 29.41 15.81
CA ARG A 90 -11.63 29.81 17.00
C ARG A 90 -11.66 31.35 17.09
N PRO A 91 -12.85 32.00 17.12
CA PRO A 91 -12.94 33.45 17.32
C PRO A 91 -12.44 33.81 18.71
N ALA A 92 -11.84 35.01 18.84
CA ALA A 92 -11.42 35.58 20.12
C ALA A 92 -12.60 35.79 21.08
#